data_AF-A0A382A6I9-F1
#
_entry.id   AF-A0A382A6I9-F1
#
_cell.length_a   1.000
_cell.length_b   1.000
_cell.length_c   1.000
_cell.angle_alpha   90.00
_cell.angle_beta   90.00
_cell.angle_gamma   90.00
#
_symmetry.space_group_name_H-M   'P 1'
#
loop_
_entity.id
_entity.type
_entity.pdbx_description
1 polymer ?
#
loop_
_entity_poly.entity_id
_entity_poly.type
_entity_poly.pdbx_seq_one_letter_code
_entity_poly.pdbx_strand_id
1 'polypeptide(L)'
;MACEGITNTATFSFLWEFCEKNCPEVNKLALWKSSCNFFAPNENALYHDDDDSPGAMTLIYYANKFWDINEGGETKMFTDVSKMIYAVAPIPGRIITFPSNMLHTATG
;
A
#
# COMPACT_ATOMS: atom_id res chain seq x y z
N MET A 1 -20.02 6.62 6.86
CA MET A 1 -19.48 5.25 6.72
C MET A 1 -18.56 5.01 7.89
N ALA A 2 -18.68 3.85 8.55
CA ALA A 2 -17.66 3.42 9.51
C ALA A 2 -16.50 2.83 8.72
N CYS A 3 -15.26 3.21 9.04
CA CYS A 3 -14.07 2.55 8.50
C CYS A 3 -14.07 1.09 8.95
N GLU A 4 -13.72 0.18 8.05
CA GLU A 4 -13.42 -1.21 8.41
C GLU A 4 -11.92 -1.35 8.71
N GLY A 5 -11.57 -1.93 9.86
CA GLY A 5 -10.18 -2.33 10.13
C GLY A 5 -9.51 -1.72 11.37
N ILE A 6 -8.19 -1.67 11.33
CA ILE A 6 -7.30 -1.34 12.46
C ILE A 6 -7.16 0.19 12.58
N THR A 7 -8.02 0.82 13.39
CA THR A 7 -7.98 2.27 13.64
C THR A 7 -7.65 2.65 15.09
N ASN A 8 -7.73 1.71 16.02
CA ASN A 8 -7.66 1.97 17.46
C ASN A 8 -6.28 1.64 18.07
N THR A 9 -5.19 1.78 17.31
CA THR A 9 -3.84 1.48 17.79
C THR A 9 -2.97 2.73 17.75
N ALA A 10 -2.00 2.82 18.68
CA ALA A 10 -1.03 3.92 18.67
C ALA A 10 -0.27 3.99 17.33
N THR A 11 0.14 2.84 16.78
CA THR A 11 0.80 2.76 15.48
C THR A 11 -0.04 3.37 14.37
N PHE A 12 -1.33 3.04 14.31
CA PHE A 12 -2.23 3.61 13.33
C PHE A 12 -2.36 5.13 13.52
N SER A 13 -2.58 5.61 14.74
CA SER A 13 -2.70 7.05 15.01
C SER A 13 -1.45 7.83 14.60
N PHE A 14 -0.26 7.31 14.91
CA PHE A 14 1.01 7.95 14.50
C PHE A 14 1.17 7.96 12.98
N LEU A 15 0.87 6.86 12.29
CA LEU A 15 0.94 6.81 10.84
C LEU A 15 -0.08 7.77 10.20
N TRP A 16 -1.30 7.83 10.74
CA TRP A 16 -2.35 8.74 10.27
C TRP A 16 -1.91 10.19 10.35
N GLU A 17 -1.45 10.65 11.52
CA GLU A 17 -0.94 12.01 11.72
C GLU A 17 0.25 12.32 10.79
N PHE A 18 1.14 11.35 10.59
CA PHE A 18 2.26 11.49 9.65
C PHE A 18 1.76 11.69 8.22
N CYS A 19 0.81 10.87 7.77
CA CYS A 19 0.29 10.93 6.40
C CYS A 19 -0.50 12.22 6.16
N GLU A 20 -1.35 12.68 7.09
CA GLU A 20 -2.06 13.98 6.96
C GLU A 20 -1.09 15.16 6.78
N LYS A 21 0.11 15.06 7.36
CA LYS A 21 1.13 16.10 7.25
C LYS A 21 2.00 15.99 6.00
N ASN A 22 2.32 14.77 5.55
CA ASN A 22 3.39 14.52 4.58
C ASN A 22 2.91 13.92 3.24
N CYS A 23 1.68 13.45 3.15
CA CYS A 23 1.09 12.81 1.96
C CYS A 23 -0.08 13.66 1.43
N PRO A 24 0.18 14.80 0.79
CA PRO A 24 -0.88 15.73 0.37
C PRO A 24 -1.89 15.12 -0.61
N GLU A 25 -1.50 14.09 -1.35
CA GLU A 25 -2.34 13.32 -2.28
C GLU A 25 -3.49 12.58 -1.60
N VAL A 26 -3.40 12.29 -0.29
CA VAL A 26 -4.50 11.66 0.46
C VAL A 26 -5.31 12.66 1.29
N ASN A 27 -4.98 13.95 1.24
CA ASN A 27 -5.69 14.97 2.00
C ASN A 27 -7.17 15.05 1.60
N LYS A 28 -8.03 15.19 2.61
CA LYS A 28 -9.50 15.27 2.47
C LYS A 28 -10.16 13.98 1.98
N LEU A 29 -9.42 12.89 1.83
CA LEU A 29 -10.01 11.57 1.66
C LEU A 29 -10.46 11.02 3.01
N ALA A 30 -11.50 10.20 3.00
CA ALA A 30 -11.93 9.46 4.17
C ALA A 30 -11.25 8.08 4.17
N LEU A 31 -10.85 7.59 5.34
CA LEU A 31 -10.38 6.22 5.47
C LEU A 31 -11.53 5.25 5.18
N TRP A 32 -11.34 4.42 4.18
CA TRP A 32 -12.28 3.37 3.81
C TRP A 32 -12.00 2.06 4.56
N LYS A 33 -10.76 1.57 4.44
CA LYS A 33 -10.31 0.30 5.00
C LYS A 33 -8.87 0.42 5.49
N SER A 34 -8.54 -0.31 6.55
CA SER A 34 -7.16 -0.47 7.03
C SER A 34 -6.87 -1.92 7.41
N SER A 35 -5.69 -2.41 7.06
CA SER A 35 -5.24 -3.76 7.38
C SER A 35 -3.75 -3.80 7.70
N CYS A 36 -3.32 -4.87 8.34
CA CYS A 36 -1.92 -5.22 8.50
C CYS A 36 -1.71 -6.57 7.85
N ASN A 37 -0.74 -6.66 6.93
CA ASN A 37 -0.47 -7.84 6.14
C ASN A 37 0.92 -8.39 6.49
N PHE A 38 1.04 -9.70 6.48
CA PHE A 38 2.30 -10.42 6.58
C PHE A 38 2.36 -11.37 5.40
N PHE A 39 3.43 -11.29 4.61
CA PHE A 39 3.70 -12.16 3.47
C PHE A 39 4.89 -13.07 3.80
N ALA A 40 4.65 -14.37 3.83
CA ALA A 40 5.70 -15.37 4.02
C ALA A 40 6.39 -15.69 2.67
N PRO A 41 7.62 -16.25 2.70
CA PRO A 41 8.29 -16.66 1.48
C PRO A 41 7.45 -17.63 0.64
N ASN A 42 7.37 -17.39 -0.68
CA ASN A 42 6.58 -18.14 -1.67
C ASN A 42 5.06 -17.90 -1.64
N GLU A 43 4.57 -16.94 -0.85
CA GLU A 43 3.18 -16.50 -0.95
C GLU A 43 3.00 -15.59 -2.17
N ASN A 44 2.12 -16.04 -3.07
CA ASN A 44 1.79 -15.28 -4.27
C ASN A 44 0.44 -14.58 -4.11
N ALA A 45 0.46 -13.25 -4.10
CA ALA A 45 -0.77 -12.47 -4.31
C ALA A 45 -1.08 -12.37 -5.80
N LEU A 46 -2.36 -12.35 -6.12
CA LEU A 46 -2.84 -12.06 -7.47
C LEU A 46 -2.98 -10.55 -7.66
N TYR A 47 -2.82 -10.12 -8.92
CA TYR A 47 -3.10 -8.74 -9.30
C TYR A 47 -4.56 -8.37 -9.00
N HIS A 48 -4.75 -7.22 -8.37
CA HIS A 48 -6.05 -6.65 -8.03
C HIS A 48 -5.98 -5.12 -7.99
N ASP A 49 -7.14 -4.48 -7.94
CA ASP A 49 -7.35 -3.11 -7.51
C ASP A 49 -8.02 -3.12 -6.12
N ASP A 50 -7.98 -1.98 -5.43
CA ASP A 50 -8.59 -1.82 -4.10
C ASP A 50 -9.96 -1.14 -4.16
N ASP A 51 -10.13 -0.18 -5.09
CA ASP A 51 -11.34 0.62 -5.26
C ASP A 51 -11.35 1.31 -6.64
N ASP A 52 -12.44 1.16 -7.40
CA ASP A 52 -12.64 1.77 -8.72
C ASP A 52 -13.13 3.22 -8.68
N SER A 53 -13.42 3.75 -7.50
CA SER A 53 -13.95 5.10 -7.33
C SER A 53 -12.94 6.16 -7.80
N PRO A 54 -13.35 7.11 -8.66
CA PRO A 54 -12.45 8.17 -9.12
C PRO A 54 -11.85 8.97 -7.95
N GLY A 55 -10.52 9.00 -7.87
CA GLY A 55 -9.80 9.72 -6.82
C GLY A 55 -9.60 8.93 -5.52
N ALA A 56 -10.02 7.65 -5.45
CA ALA A 56 -9.62 6.77 -4.38
C ALA A 56 -8.10 6.51 -4.43
N MET A 57 -7.48 6.45 -3.26
CA MET A 57 -6.03 6.30 -3.11
C MET A 57 -5.72 5.17 -2.13
N THR A 58 -4.76 4.34 -2.49
CA THR A 58 -4.17 3.32 -1.64
C THR A 58 -2.88 3.85 -1.04
N LEU A 59 -2.65 3.57 0.25
CA LEU A 59 -1.43 3.90 0.97
C LEU A 59 -0.88 2.63 1.61
N ILE A 60 0.39 2.33 1.35
CA ILE A 60 1.10 1.19 1.94
C ILE A 60 2.30 1.70 2.75
N TYR A 61 2.42 1.23 3.98
CA TYR A 61 3.60 1.42 4.83
C TYR A 61 4.34 0.09 5.01
N TYR A 62 5.62 0.06 4.64
CA TYR A 62 6.47 -1.13 4.79
C TYR A 62 7.09 -1.18 6.19
N ALA A 63 6.46 -1.97 7.06
CA ALA A 63 6.78 -2.09 8.49
C ALA A 63 7.91 -3.10 8.81
N ASN A 64 8.57 -3.67 7.80
CA ASN A 64 9.69 -4.58 7.96
C ASN A 64 10.90 -3.85 8.58
N LYS A 65 11.72 -4.59 9.35
CA LYS A 65 12.94 -4.06 9.98
C LYS A 65 14.14 -4.04 9.04
N PHE A 66 14.13 -4.94 8.07
CA PHE A 66 15.20 -5.19 7.12
C PHE A 66 14.57 -5.67 5.81
N TRP A 67 15.31 -5.52 4.71
CA TRP A 67 14.98 -6.12 3.42
C TRP A 67 16.25 -6.32 2.59
N ASP A 68 16.39 -7.48 1.97
CA ASP A 68 17.35 -7.77 0.90
C ASP A 68 16.65 -7.95 -0.45
N ILE A 69 17.35 -7.60 -1.53
CA ILE A 69 16.80 -7.69 -2.89
C ILE A 69 16.36 -9.11 -3.28
N ASN A 70 16.94 -10.16 -2.68
CA ASN A 70 16.58 -11.54 -2.98
C ASN A 70 15.40 -12.05 -2.13
N GLU A 71 14.87 -11.26 -1.19
CA GLU A 71 13.69 -11.60 -0.40
C GLU A 71 12.36 -11.30 -1.14
N GLY A 72 12.42 -10.65 -2.31
CA GLY A 72 11.22 -10.27 -3.07
C GLY A 72 10.41 -9.21 -2.32
N GLY A 73 9.12 -9.43 -2.13
CA GLY A 73 8.25 -8.53 -1.36
C GLY A 73 7.85 -7.24 -2.08
N GLU A 74 8.21 -7.06 -3.35
CA GLU A 74 7.91 -5.81 -4.06
C GLU A 74 6.42 -5.64 -4.29
N THR A 75 5.97 -4.39 -4.23
CA THR A 75 4.69 -4.03 -4.82
C THR A 75 4.90 -3.76 -6.30
N LYS A 76 4.27 -4.58 -7.14
CA LYS A 76 4.34 -4.49 -8.59
C LYS A 76 3.07 -3.85 -9.12
N MET A 77 3.25 -2.79 -9.90
CA MET A 77 2.20 -2.00 -10.52
C MET A 77 2.19 -2.26 -12.02
N PHE A 78 1.05 -2.68 -12.56
CA PHE A 78 0.88 -2.87 -14.00
C PHE A 78 0.38 -1.59 -14.66
N THR A 79 0.98 -1.23 -15.79
CA THR A 79 0.54 -0.09 -16.61
C THR A 79 0.10 -0.57 -17.99
N ASP A 80 -1.16 -0.29 -18.33
CA ASP A 80 -1.77 -0.77 -19.59
C ASP A 80 -1.14 -0.13 -20.83
N VAL A 81 -0.71 1.14 -20.72
CA VAL A 81 -0.17 1.95 -21.83
C VAL A 81 1.02 1.28 -22.55
N SER A 82 1.85 0.54 -21.82
CA SER A 82 3.07 -0.07 -22.36
C SER A 82 3.24 -1.54 -21.97
N LYS A 83 2.24 -2.14 -21.29
CA LYS A 83 2.35 -3.45 -20.62
C LYS A 83 3.60 -3.54 -19.72
N MET A 84 4.03 -2.41 -19.18
CA MET A 84 5.17 -2.32 -18.28
C MET A 84 4.74 -2.59 -16.86
N ILE A 85 5.62 -3.24 -16.11
CA ILE A 85 5.47 -3.44 -14.66
C ILE A 85 6.53 -2.57 -13.97
N TYR A 86 6.07 -1.72 -13.07
CA TYR A 86 6.94 -1.00 -12.14
C TYR A 86 6.97 -1.74 -10.82
N ALA A 87 8.15 -2.03 -10.29
CA ALA A 87 8.31 -2.68 -9.00
C ALA A 87 8.87 -1.71 -7.97
N VAL A 88 8.23 -1.62 -6.81
CA VAL A 88 8.71 -0.82 -5.68
C VAL A 88 9.17 -1.76 -4.59
N ALA A 89 10.47 -1.69 -4.27
CA ALA A 89 11.05 -2.45 -3.16
C ALA A 89 10.41 -2.04 -1.82
N PRO A 90 10.13 -3.00 -0.90
CA PRO A 90 9.56 -2.76 0.41
C PRO A 90 10.64 -2.29 1.39
N ILE A 91 11.29 -1.17 1.11
CA ILE A 91 12.35 -0.63 1.96
C ILE A 91 11.77 -0.28 3.35
N PRO A 92 12.38 -0.74 4.46
CA PRO A 92 11.93 -0.42 5.81
C PRO A 92 11.57 1.05 6.00
N GLY A 93 10.35 1.30 6.46
CA GLY A 93 9.86 2.65 6.74
C GLY A 93 9.34 3.43 5.53
N ARG A 94 9.39 2.86 4.33
CA ARG A 94 8.85 3.52 3.12
C ARG A 94 7.33 3.56 3.17
N ILE A 95 6.79 4.69 2.71
CA ILE A 95 5.38 4.87 2.40
C ILE A 95 5.27 5.02 0.88
N ILE A 96 4.29 4.35 0.28
CA ILE A 96 3.87 4.61 -1.09
C ILE A 96 2.38 4.92 -1.13
N THR A 97 2.01 5.78 -2.08
CA THR A 97 0.63 6.13 -2.38
C THR A 97 0.39 6.02 -3.87
N PHE A 98 -0.75 5.46 -4.27
CA PHE A 98 -1.12 5.31 -5.67
C PHE A 98 -2.65 5.26 -5.84
N PRO A 99 -3.18 5.56 -7.03
CA PRO A 99 -4.61 5.43 -7.30
C PRO A 99 -5.10 4.00 -7.03
N SER A 100 -6.19 3.85 -6.28
CA SER A 100 -6.69 2.53 -5.85
C SER A 100 -7.16 1.63 -6.99
N ASN A 101 -7.44 2.21 -8.15
CA ASN A 101 -7.81 1.47 -9.37
C ASN A 101 -6.59 1.02 -10.20
N MET A 102 -5.37 1.21 -9.68
CA MET A 102 -4.16 0.72 -10.33
C MET A 102 -4.00 -0.78 -10.03
N LEU A 103 -3.91 -1.59 -11.08
CA LEU A 103 -3.72 -3.02 -10.95
C LEU A 103 -2.35 -3.32 -10.33
N HIS A 104 -2.34 -3.96 -9.17
CA HIS A 104 -1.13 -4.18 -8.39
C HIS A 104 -1.11 -5.55 -7.68
N THR A 105 0.08 -6.00 -7.32
CA THR A 105 0.27 -7.23 -6.53
C THR A 105 1.48 -7.13 -5.62
N ALA A 106 1.48 -7.91 -4.55
CA ALA A 106 2.66 -8.22 -3.74
C ALA A 106 3.27 -9.54 -4.23
N THR A 107 4.58 -9.59 -4.42
CA THR A 107 5.28 -10.82 -4.79
C THR A 107 6.22 -11.30 -3.71
N GLY A 108 6.45 -12.61 -3.62
CA GLY A 108 7.45 -13.24 -2.76
C GLY A 108 7.81 -14.60 -3.29
#